data_AF-A0A2S1H329-F1
#
_entry.id   AF-A0A2S1H329-F1
#
_cell.length_a   1.000
_cell.length_b   1.000
_cell.length_c   1.000
_cell.angle_alpha   90.00
_cell.angle_beta   90.00
_cell.angle_gamma   90.00
#
_symmetry.space_group_name_H-M   'P 1'
#
loop_
_entity.id
_entity.type
_entity.pdbx_description
1 polymer ?
#
loop_
_entity_poly.entity_id
_entity_poly.type
_entity_poly.pdbx_seq_one_letter_code
_entity_poly.pdbx_strand_id
1 'polypeptide(L)'
;MNEFKRALIDVAGDMSESEKAIKNSILHKQPRKKKNYIAYYLMPVVVVALLIVAGLQFIPKVMDIRQAAQPTNVLLFEFLTVLDEQGKRTEEILRASPYYEMIRIIGIPKYAQSMGITITDAEIEKGTENLEKLWREIELPKALARANITQNQFDKSIAPLIIEQAVYAGKLQEKWFNDYPKMVVAIAALYTDRKAFSYMDEHYETQLTKFKEQHKIPSYPELKSLGVSGAVVAVEDNMFLLIENTTVNEYAQLSENYDFEDINAAWFMNDLNQPVKVGDYVDVKEVSTSVERIGTEKVSVGLHTGIELLLPSERAHEIKEIHLSEANLPTFNELFSRADFVHPTMANISRAPLYIVQLENKSYTVWQNKAEQLYMKRFGEVEVAQFTRYTSKKLLALFQQIESK
;
A
#
# COMPACT_ATOMS: atom_id res chain seq x y z
N MET A 1 76.33 -62.38 -55.66
CA MET A 1 75.83 -62.00 -54.30
C MET A 1 76.91 -61.14 -53.67
N ASN A 2 76.76 -59.81 -53.75
CA ASN A 2 77.84 -58.85 -53.52
C ASN A 2 78.21 -58.69 -52.05
N GLU A 3 79.50 -58.57 -51.77
CA GLU A 3 80.12 -58.34 -50.45
C GLU A 3 79.57 -57.07 -49.73
N PHE A 4 79.02 -56.13 -50.50
CA PHE A 4 78.25 -55.00 -49.99
C PHE A 4 76.99 -55.40 -49.19
N LYS A 5 76.35 -56.53 -49.49
CA LYS A 5 75.20 -57.03 -48.70
C LYS A 5 75.61 -57.65 -47.36
N ARG A 6 76.86 -58.13 -47.22
CA ARG A 6 77.38 -58.62 -45.93
C ARG A 6 77.82 -57.47 -45.02
N ALA A 7 78.50 -56.46 -45.58
CA ALA A 7 78.94 -55.29 -44.82
C ALA A 7 77.79 -54.42 -44.28
N LEU A 8 76.65 -54.34 -45.00
CA LEU A 8 75.45 -53.63 -44.54
C LEU A 8 74.71 -54.34 -43.40
N ILE A 9 74.86 -55.67 -43.27
CA ILE A 9 74.26 -56.46 -42.18
C ILE A 9 75.15 -56.43 -40.93
N ASP A 10 76.49 -56.35 -41.09
CA ASP A 10 77.43 -56.26 -39.96
C ASP A 10 77.50 -54.86 -39.30
N VAL A 11 77.16 -53.79 -40.02
CA VAL A 11 77.16 -52.40 -39.47
C VAL A 11 75.79 -51.97 -38.94
N ALA A 12 74.69 -52.56 -39.42
CA ALA A 12 73.32 -52.29 -38.97
C ALA A 12 72.82 -53.38 -38.00
N GLY A 13 73.66 -53.74 -37.03
CA GLY A 13 73.51 -54.85 -36.08
C GLY A 13 72.06 -55.20 -35.71
N ASP A 14 71.80 -56.51 -35.68
CA ASP A 14 70.50 -57.17 -35.51
C ASP A 14 69.40 -56.30 -34.89
N MET A 15 68.69 -55.57 -35.75
CA MET A 15 67.60 -54.71 -35.33
C MET A 15 66.33 -55.49 -35.02
N SER A 16 66.34 -56.84 -35.05
CA SER A 16 65.13 -57.64 -34.82
C SER A 16 64.55 -57.45 -33.41
N GLU A 17 65.38 -57.16 -32.41
CA GLU A 17 64.91 -56.79 -31.07
C GLU A 17 64.33 -55.37 -31.03
N SER A 18 64.95 -54.40 -31.72
CA SER A 18 64.41 -53.04 -31.84
C SER A 18 63.11 -53.01 -32.65
N GLU A 19 62.98 -53.85 -33.67
CA GLU A 19 61.79 -53.97 -34.49
C GLU A 19 60.67 -54.64 -33.70
N LYS A 20 60.95 -55.66 -32.88
CA LYS A 20 59.98 -56.22 -31.92
C LYS A 20 59.58 -55.20 -30.84
N ALA A 21 60.51 -54.40 -30.34
CA ALA A 21 60.24 -53.38 -29.33
C ALA A 21 59.36 -52.24 -29.89
N ILE A 22 59.62 -51.79 -31.12
CA ILE A 22 58.79 -50.80 -31.83
C ILE A 22 57.44 -51.41 -32.22
N LYS A 23 57.40 -52.66 -32.68
CA LYS A 23 56.16 -53.35 -33.07
C LYS A 23 55.25 -53.54 -31.85
N ASN A 24 55.80 -53.88 -30.68
CA ASN A 24 55.05 -53.96 -29.43
C ASN A 24 54.64 -52.57 -28.90
N SER A 25 55.45 -51.53 -29.06
CA SER A 25 55.07 -50.16 -28.66
C SER A 25 53.99 -49.54 -29.55
N ILE A 26 53.92 -49.94 -30.82
CA ILE A 26 52.86 -49.54 -31.76
C ILE A 26 51.58 -50.37 -31.56
N LEU A 27 51.69 -51.68 -31.27
CA LEU A 27 50.55 -52.59 -31.08
C LEU A 27 49.83 -52.41 -29.73
N HIS A 28 50.42 -51.71 -28.75
CA HIS A 28 49.75 -51.35 -27.48
C HIS A 28 49.09 -49.98 -27.47
N LYS A 29 48.95 -49.31 -28.63
CA LYS A 29 47.94 -48.25 -28.75
C LYS A 29 46.56 -48.89 -28.71
N GLN A 30 45.88 -48.71 -27.58
CA GLN A 30 44.47 -49.03 -27.34
C GLN A 30 43.62 -48.87 -28.61
N PRO A 31 42.63 -49.75 -28.86
CA PRO A 31 41.73 -49.55 -29.98
C PRO A 31 41.06 -48.19 -29.80
N ARG A 32 41.42 -47.23 -30.67
CA ARG A 32 40.62 -46.02 -30.88
C ARG A 32 39.26 -46.53 -31.29
N LYS A 33 38.32 -46.53 -30.34
CA LYS A 33 36.89 -46.75 -30.60
C LYS A 33 36.55 -45.96 -31.86
N LYS A 34 35.98 -46.62 -32.87
CA LYS A 34 35.45 -45.99 -34.08
C LYS A 34 34.77 -44.69 -33.63
N LYS A 35 35.31 -43.53 -34.04
CA LYS A 35 34.60 -42.27 -33.84
C LYS A 35 33.30 -42.43 -34.59
N ASN A 36 32.19 -42.57 -33.85
CA ASN A 36 30.85 -42.57 -34.41
C ASN A 36 30.66 -41.19 -35.04
N TYR A 37 31.01 -41.02 -36.32
CA TYR A 37 30.84 -39.78 -37.07
C TYR A 37 29.39 -39.30 -37.01
N ILE A 38 28.45 -40.25 -36.91
CA ILE A 38 27.03 -40.02 -36.66
C ILE A 38 26.80 -39.20 -35.39
N ALA A 39 27.49 -39.50 -34.27
CA ALA A 39 27.33 -38.75 -33.02
C ALA A 39 27.90 -37.32 -33.10
N TYR A 40 28.93 -37.07 -33.93
CA TYR A 40 29.54 -35.75 -34.09
C TYR A 40 28.70 -34.83 -34.98
N TYR A 41 27.95 -35.38 -35.95
CA TYR A 41 27.01 -34.63 -36.79
C TYR A 41 25.60 -34.54 -36.20
N LEU A 42 25.16 -35.52 -35.39
CA LEU A 42 23.87 -35.47 -34.71
C LEU A 42 23.90 -34.68 -33.40
N MET A 43 25.02 -34.57 -32.69
CA MET A 43 25.10 -33.76 -31.46
C MET A 43 24.68 -32.31 -31.68
N PRO A 44 25.17 -31.58 -32.71
CA PRO A 44 24.72 -30.22 -32.98
C PRO A 44 23.22 -30.15 -33.26
N VAL A 45 22.68 -31.10 -34.04
CA VAL A 45 21.25 -31.16 -34.37
C VAL A 45 20.40 -31.44 -33.12
N VAL A 46 20.86 -32.34 -32.24
CA VAL A 46 20.18 -32.67 -30.98
C VAL A 46 20.28 -31.51 -29.99
N VAL A 47 21.41 -30.81 -29.91
CA VAL A 47 21.57 -29.62 -29.07
C VAL A 47 20.71 -28.47 -29.58
N VAL A 48 20.65 -28.24 -30.89
CA VAL A 48 19.78 -27.22 -31.50
C VAL A 48 18.30 -27.60 -31.32
N ALA A 49 17.93 -28.87 -31.51
CA ALA A 49 16.57 -29.35 -31.26
C ALA A 49 16.19 -29.23 -29.77
N LEU A 50 17.10 -29.55 -28.85
CA LEU A 50 16.90 -29.33 -27.41
C LEU A 50 16.79 -27.86 -27.06
N LEU A 51 17.56 -26.97 -27.70
CA LEU A 51 17.45 -25.52 -27.53
C LEU A 51 16.16 -24.95 -28.13
N ILE A 52 15.65 -25.54 -29.21
CA ILE A 52 14.37 -25.16 -29.81
C ILE A 52 13.22 -25.71 -28.97
N VAL A 53 13.31 -26.93 -28.42
CA VAL A 53 12.28 -27.50 -27.53
C VAL A 53 12.30 -26.79 -26.17
N ALA A 54 13.47 -26.55 -25.60
CA ALA A 54 13.63 -25.69 -24.43
C ALA A 54 13.13 -24.27 -24.76
N GLY A 55 13.49 -23.72 -25.92
CA GLY A 55 12.93 -22.48 -26.43
C GLY A 55 11.40 -22.52 -26.48
N LEU A 56 10.77 -23.51 -27.08
CA LEU A 56 9.31 -23.60 -27.19
C LEU A 56 8.60 -23.88 -25.86
N GLN A 57 9.27 -24.51 -24.88
CA GLN A 57 8.72 -24.75 -23.54
C GLN A 57 8.97 -23.57 -22.57
N PHE A 58 10.05 -22.82 -22.78
CA PHE A 58 10.40 -21.67 -21.96
C PHE A 58 9.96 -20.35 -22.58
N ILE A 59 9.75 -20.20 -23.90
CA ILE A 59 9.31 -18.95 -24.54
C ILE A 59 7.90 -18.55 -24.09
N PRO A 60 6.90 -19.45 -23.98
CA PRO A 60 5.60 -19.09 -23.40
C PRO A 60 5.76 -18.64 -21.96
N LYS A 61 6.52 -19.40 -21.15
CA LYS A 61 6.82 -19.03 -19.75
C LYS A 61 7.61 -17.74 -19.63
N VAL A 62 8.55 -17.43 -20.54
CA VAL A 62 9.38 -16.22 -20.52
C VAL A 62 8.64 -15.02 -21.07
N MET A 63 7.67 -15.20 -21.97
CA MET A 63 6.73 -14.14 -22.37
C MET A 63 5.75 -13.82 -21.24
N ASP A 64 5.20 -14.84 -20.55
CA ASP A 64 4.40 -14.64 -19.33
C ASP A 64 5.23 -13.97 -18.23
N ILE A 65 6.47 -14.40 -18.00
CA ILE A 65 7.37 -13.79 -17.00
C ILE A 65 7.75 -12.36 -17.38
N ARG A 66 7.86 -12.00 -18.67
CA ARG A 66 8.24 -10.64 -19.08
C ARG A 66 7.12 -9.62 -18.96
N GLN A 67 5.86 -10.02 -19.06
CA GLN A 67 4.72 -9.15 -18.74
C GLN A 67 4.35 -9.18 -17.25
N ALA A 68 4.57 -10.30 -16.55
CA ALA A 68 4.36 -10.40 -15.10
C ALA A 68 5.47 -9.72 -14.26
N ALA A 69 6.68 -9.52 -14.79
CA ALA A 69 7.80 -8.94 -14.03
C ALA A 69 7.88 -7.41 -14.05
N GLN A 70 7.23 -6.72 -15.00
CA GLN A 70 7.38 -5.26 -15.14
C GLN A 70 6.49 -4.52 -14.14
N PRO A 71 7.01 -3.48 -13.44
CA PRO A 71 6.23 -2.69 -12.49
C PRO A 71 5.31 -1.65 -13.14
N THR A 72 5.32 -1.55 -14.47
CA THR A 72 4.55 -0.59 -15.26
C THR A 72 4.05 -1.24 -16.56
N ASN A 73 2.95 -0.72 -17.10
CA ASN A 73 2.36 -1.20 -18.35
C ASN A 73 1.75 -0.02 -19.12
N VAL A 74 2.39 0.36 -20.23
CA VAL A 74 1.97 1.50 -21.07
C VAL A 74 0.55 1.33 -21.61
N LEU A 75 0.17 0.12 -22.06
CA LEU A 75 -1.17 -0.12 -22.60
C LEU A 75 -2.24 0.06 -21.51
N LEU A 76 -1.97 -0.43 -20.30
CA LEU A 76 -2.85 -0.23 -19.14
C LEU A 76 -2.95 1.27 -18.78
N PHE A 77 -1.82 1.98 -18.74
CA PHE A 77 -1.80 3.42 -18.45
C PHE A 77 -2.62 4.25 -19.44
N GLU A 78 -2.43 4.03 -20.75
CA GLU A 78 -3.17 4.75 -21.79
C GLU A 78 -4.67 4.40 -21.77
N PHE A 79 -5.01 3.13 -21.51
CA PHE A 79 -6.39 2.70 -21.32
C PHE A 79 -7.06 3.43 -20.15
N LEU A 80 -6.41 3.48 -18.99
CA LEU A 80 -6.91 4.17 -17.80
C LEU A 80 -7.03 5.68 -18.01
N THR A 81 -6.10 6.27 -18.77
CA THR A 81 -6.13 7.71 -19.11
C THR A 81 -7.38 8.06 -19.90
N VAL A 82 -7.72 7.27 -20.91
CA VAL A 82 -8.94 7.45 -21.70
C VAL A 82 -10.22 7.27 -20.89
N LEU A 83 -10.19 6.42 -19.86
CA LEU A 83 -11.32 6.28 -18.94
C LEU A 83 -11.48 7.52 -18.04
N ASP A 84 -10.39 8.08 -17.49
CA ASP A 84 -10.45 9.26 -16.60
C ASP A 84 -10.77 10.57 -17.37
N GLU A 85 -10.36 10.68 -18.65
CA GLU A 85 -10.68 11.82 -19.53
C GLU A 85 -12.18 12.07 -19.73
N GLN A 86 -13.02 11.04 -19.50
CA GLN A 86 -14.47 11.20 -19.53
C GLN A 86 -14.99 12.11 -18.40
N GLY A 87 -14.17 12.37 -17.38
CA GLY A 87 -14.51 13.14 -16.18
C GLY A 87 -14.28 14.66 -16.23
N LYS A 88 -13.92 15.27 -17.38
CA LYS A 88 -13.66 16.72 -17.54
C LYS A 88 -12.67 17.32 -16.51
N ARG A 89 -11.53 16.68 -16.28
CA ARG A 89 -10.45 17.18 -15.40
C ARG A 89 -9.38 17.94 -16.20
N THR A 90 -8.57 18.75 -15.52
CA THR A 90 -7.41 19.43 -16.13
C THR A 90 -6.32 18.43 -16.52
N GLU A 91 -5.53 18.75 -17.56
CA GLU A 91 -4.51 17.86 -18.17
C GLU A 91 -3.49 17.30 -17.17
N GLU A 92 -3.12 18.07 -16.14
CA GLU A 92 -2.20 17.63 -15.07
C GLU A 92 -2.82 16.58 -14.13
N ILE A 93 -4.12 16.70 -13.82
CA ILE A 93 -4.84 15.71 -12.98
C ILE A 93 -5.11 14.43 -13.78
N LEU A 94 -5.31 14.58 -15.10
CA LEU A 94 -5.66 13.49 -16.01
C LEU A 94 -4.58 12.39 -16.13
N ARG A 95 -3.30 12.66 -15.84
CA ARG A 95 -2.23 11.64 -15.92
C ARG A 95 -1.81 11.06 -14.58
N ALA A 96 -1.99 11.80 -13.49
CA ALA A 96 -1.62 11.31 -12.17
C ALA A 96 -2.57 10.20 -11.69
N SER A 97 -3.89 10.38 -11.84
CA SER A 97 -4.89 9.40 -11.41
C SER A 97 -4.72 8.04 -12.13
N PRO A 98 -4.65 7.96 -13.47
CA PRO A 98 -4.37 6.72 -14.19
C PRO A 98 -3.04 6.06 -13.83
N TYR A 99 -2.01 6.86 -13.52
CA TYR A 99 -0.73 6.32 -13.07
C TYR A 99 -0.88 5.60 -11.72
N TYR A 100 -1.51 6.22 -10.73
CA TYR A 100 -1.73 5.58 -9.43
C TYR A 100 -2.60 4.31 -9.57
N GLU A 101 -3.64 4.34 -10.40
CA GLU A 101 -4.46 3.16 -10.68
C GLU A 101 -3.65 2.03 -11.36
N MET A 102 -2.76 2.36 -12.30
CA MET A 102 -1.85 1.37 -12.88
C MET A 102 -0.95 0.73 -11.81
N ILE A 103 -0.36 1.54 -10.93
CA ILE A 103 0.50 1.05 -9.85
C ILE A 103 -0.29 0.19 -8.87
N ARG A 104 -1.52 0.56 -8.55
CA ARG A 104 -2.43 -0.25 -7.74
C ARG A 104 -2.75 -1.59 -8.40
N ILE A 105 -3.08 -1.59 -9.70
CA ILE A 105 -3.39 -2.80 -10.47
C ILE A 105 -2.23 -3.78 -10.53
N ILE A 106 -1.02 -3.28 -10.74
CA ILE A 106 0.17 -4.12 -10.83
C ILE A 106 0.72 -4.47 -9.43
N GLY A 107 0.62 -3.55 -8.48
CA GLY A 107 1.22 -3.64 -7.16
C GLY A 107 0.51 -4.61 -6.23
N ILE A 108 -0.83 -4.66 -6.26
CA ILE A 108 -1.60 -5.56 -5.40
C ILE A 108 -1.23 -7.03 -5.65
N PRO A 109 -1.25 -7.56 -6.89
CA PRO A 109 -0.80 -8.92 -7.17
C PRO A 109 0.63 -9.18 -6.72
N LYS A 110 1.56 -8.24 -6.99
CA LYS A 110 2.97 -8.40 -6.62
C LYS A 110 3.18 -8.47 -5.11
N TYR A 111 2.49 -7.62 -4.35
CA TYR A 111 2.53 -7.64 -2.90
C TYR A 111 1.89 -8.91 -2.34
N ALA A 112 0.73 -9.31 -2.84
CA ALA A 112 0.09 -10.55 -2.39
C ALA A 112 0.97 -11.78 -2.64
N GLN A 113 1.60 -11.85 -3.81
CA GLN A 113 2.54 -12.92 -4.17
C GLN A 113 3.79 -12.92 -3.29
N SER A 114 4.32 -11.75 -2.90
CA SER A 114 5.46 -11.68 -1.98
C SER A 114 5.12 -12.19 -0.57
N MET A 115 3.84 -12.11 -0.19
CA MET A 115 3.30 -12.74 1.01
C MET A 115 2.98 -14.25 0.85
N GLY A 116 3.23 -14.83 -0.31
CA GLY A 116 2.93 -16.25 -0.60
C GLY A 116 1.45 -16.54 -0.86
N ILE A 117 0.63 -15.52 -1.12
CA ILE A 117 -0.77 -15.71 -1.51
C ILE A 117 -0.80 -16.21 -2.95
N THR A 118 -1.57 -17.27 -3.20
CA THR A 118 -1.79 -17.85 -4.52
C THR A 118 -3.26 -17.76 -4.92
N ILE A 119 -3.51 -17.70 -6.22
CA ILE A 119 -4.86 -17.79 -6.81
C ILE A 119 -5.00 -19.09 -7.62
N THR A 120 -6.21 -19.59 -7.69
CA THR A 120 -6.59 -20.78 -8.46
C THR A 120 -7.23 -20.39 -9.79
N ASP A 121 -7.22 -21.30 -10.76
CA ASP A 121 -7.85 -21.08 -12.08
C ASP A 121 -9.35 -20.76 -11.96
N ALA A 122 -10.05 -21.41 -11.00
CA ALA A 122 -11.46 -21.16 -10.74
C ALA A 122 -11.72 -19.73 -10.23
N GLU A 123 -10.78 -19.14 -9.48
CA GLU A 123 -10.89 -17.76 -9.03
C GLU A 123 -10.65 -16.77 -10.17
N ILE A 124 -9.73 -17.08 -11.08
CA ILE A 124 -9.49 -16.30 -12.31
C ILE A 124 -10.71 -16.34 -13.22
N GLU A 125 -11.33 -17.50 -13.41
CA GLU A 125 -12.54 -17.67 -14.22
C GLU A 125 -13.69 -16.83 -13.65
N LYS A 126 -13.94 -16.91 -12.34
CA LYS A 126 -14.93 -16.08 -11.64
C LYS A 126 -14.62 -14.58 -11.78
N GLY A 127 -13.34 -14.21 -11.72
CA GLY A 127 -12.89 -12.83 -11.95
C GLY A 127 -13.19 -12.35 -13.37
N THR A 128 -13.03 -13.23 -14.36
CA THR A 128 -13.34 -12.96 -15.77
C THR A 128 -14.84 -12.72 -15.97
N GLU A 129 -15.70 -13.56 -15.40
CA GLU A 129 -17.15 -13.37 -15.47
C GLU A 129 -17.60 -12.02 -14.86
N ASN A 130 -17.00 -11.62 -13.74
CA ASN A 130 -17.30 -10.35 -13.10
C ASN A 130 -16.81 -9.16 -13.94
N LEU A 131 -15.62 -9.30 -14.53
CA LEU A 131 -15.05 -8.29 -15.39
C LEU A 131 -15.90 -8.08 -16.66
N GLU A 132 -16.38 -9.17 -17.27
CA GLU A 132 -17.28 -9.10 -18.42
C GLU A 132 -18.60 -8.38 -18.11
N LYS A 133 -19.14 -8.55 -16.90
CA LYS A 133 -20.34 -7.82 -16.46
C LYS A 133 -20.06 -6.31 -16.37
N LEU A 134 -18.95 -5.92 -15.74
CA LEU A 134 -18.54 -4.52 -15.61
C LEU A 134 -18.35 -3.85 -16.99
N TRP A 135 -17.75 -4.56 -17.94
CA TRP A 135 -17.52 -4.04 -19.29
C TRP A 135 -18.75 -4.03 -20.21
N ARG A 136 -19.86 -4.64 -19.82
CA ARG A 136 -21.14 -4.40 -20.52
C ARG A 136 -21.75 -3.06 -20.12
N GLU A 137 -21.41 -2.56 -18.94
CA GLU A 137 -21.90 -1.27 -18.43
C GLU A 137 -21.04 -0.11 -18.93
N ILE A 138 -19.73 -0.33 -19.08
CA ILE A 138 -18.78 0.62 -19.66
C ILE A 138 -18.74 0.37 -21.17
N GLU A 139 -18.82 1.39 -22.02
CA GLU A 139 -18.75 1.24 -23.48
C GLU A 139 -17.32 0.84 -23.95
N LEU A 140 -16.84 -0.35 -23.56
CA LEU A 140 -15.47 -0.85 -23.74
C LEU A 140 -14.97 -0.68 -25.19
N PRO A 141 -15.73 -1.03 -26.24
CA PRO A 141 -15.27 -0.82 -27.61
C PRO A 141 -14.92 0.63 -27.93
N LYS A 142 -15.63 1.62 -27.35
CA LYS A 142 -15.32 3.03 -27.55
C LYS A 142 -14.08 3.45 -26.77
N ALA A 143 -13.90 2.96 -25.54
CA ALA A 143 -12.70 3.20 -24.75
C ALA A 143 -11.45 2.64 -25.45
N LEU A 144 -11.52 1.40 -25.94
CA LEU A 144 -10.45 0.76 -26.71
C LEU A 144 -10.10 1.53 -27.98
N ALA A 145 -11.10 1.99 -28.74
CA ALA A 145 -10.87 2.78 -29.94
C ALA A 145 -10.17 4.11 -29.64
N ARG A 146 -10.57 4.80 -28.57
CA ARG A 146 -9.94 6.06 -28.15
C ARG A 146 -8.50 5.88 -27.65
N ALA A 147 -8.24 4.79 -26.94
CA ALA A 147 -6.89 4.44 -26.48
C ALA A 147 -6.00 3.87 -27.60
N ASN A 148 -6.53 3.67 -28.81
CA ASN A 148 -5.84 2.98 -29.91
C ASN A 148 -5.35 1.58 -29.51
N ILE A 149 -6.20 0.84 -28.77
CA ILE A 149 -5.93 -0.51 -28.27
C ILE A 149 -6.88 -1.48 -28.97
N THR A 150 -6.34 -2.55 -29.52
CA THR A 150 -7.15 -3.63 -30.11
C THR A 150 -7.74 -4.53 -29.02
N GLN A 151 -8.87 -5.18 -29.29
CA GLN A 151 -9.46 -6.17 -28.37
C GLN A 151 -8.44 -7.24 -27.94
N ASN A 152 -7.66 -7.79 -28.89
CA ASN A 152 -6.63 -8.79 -28.58
C ASN A 152 -5.49 -8.24 -27.70
N GLN A 153 -5.12 -6.96 -27.79
CA GLN A 153 -4.17 -6.36 -26.85
C GLN A 153 -4.77 -6.22 -25.46
N PHE A 154 -6.04 -5.83 -25.38
CA PHE A 154 -6.77 -5.74 -24.11
C PHE A 154 -6.85 -7.11 -23.42
N ASP A 155 -7.33 -8.13 -24.13
CA ASP A 155 -7.53 -9.48 -23.60
C ASP A 155 -6.22 -10.12 -23.12
N LYS A 156 -5.09 -9.81 -23.78
CA LYS A 156 -3.79 -10.40 -23.44
C LYS A 156 -2.97 -9.62 -22.43
N SER A 157 -3.09 -8.28 -22.42
CA SER A 157 -2.14 -7.41 -21.69
C SER A 157 -2.78 -6.50 -20.64
N ILE A 158 -4.12 -6.40 -20.60
CA ILE A 158 -4.85 -5.52 -19.67
C ILE A 158 -5.83 -6.33 -18.82
N ALA A 159 -6.74 -7.08 -19.45
CA ALA A 159 -7.76 -7.83 -18.74
C ALA A 159 -7.19 -8.77 -17.65
N PRO A 160 -6.10 -9.54 -17.90
CA PRO A 160 -5.53 -10.41 -16.87
C PRO A 160 -5.05 -9.64 -15.65
N LEU A 161 -4.46 -8.45 -15.84
CA LEU A 161 -3.98 -7.62 -14.73
C LEU A 161 -5.13 -7.13 -13.85
N ILE A 162 -6.24 -6.73 -14.45
CA ILE A 162 -7.43 -6.25 -13.72
C ILE A 162 -8.08 -7.42 -12.96
N ILE A 163 -8.16 -8.60 -13.59
CA ILE A 163 -8.68 -9.81 -12.94
C ILE A 163 -7.81 -10.18 -11.73
N GLU A 164 -6.50 -10.31 -11.94
CA GLU A 164 -5.57 -10.64 -10.87
C GLU A 164 -5.65 -9.62 -9.72
N GLN A 165 -5.66 -8.32 -10.03
CA GLN A 165 -5.83 -7.27 -9.03
C GLN A 165 -7.06 -7.52 -8.17
N ALA A 166 -8.22 -7.77 -8.79
CA ALA A 166 -9.46 -7.95 -8.06
C ALA A 166 -9.44 -9.20 -7.17
N VAL A 167 -8.91 -10.32 -7.67
CA VAL A 167 -8.85 -11.58 -6.90
C VAL A 167 -7.85 -11.45 -5.74
N TYR A 168 -6.66 -10.92 -5.97
CA TYR A 168 -5.65 -10.73 -4.92
C TYR A 168 -6.09 -9.69 -3.88
N ALA A 169 -6.76 -8.61 -4.30
CA ALA A 169 -7.33 -7.64 -3.37
C ALA A 169 -8.34 -8.29 -2.43
N GLY A 170 -9.23 -9.15 -2.95
CA GLY A 170 -10.17 -9.91 -2.13
C GLY A 170 -9.48 -10.79 -1.08
N LYS A 171 -8.45 -11.55 -1.49
CA LYS A 171 -7.67 -12.39 -0.56
C LYS A 171 -6.92 -11.59 0.50
N LEU A 172 -6.34 -10.45 0.13
CA LEU A 172 -5.68 -9.55 1.08
C LEU A 172 -6.69 -8.98 2.08
N GLN A 173 -7.87 -8.55 1.62
CA GLN A 173 -8.93 -8.07 2.50
C GLN A 173 -9.43 -9.17 3.46
N GLU A 174 -9.65 -10.40 2.97
CA GLU A 174 -9.98 -11.54 3.83
C GLU A 174 -8.90 -11.76 4.91
N LYS A 175 -7.62 -11.67 4.53
CA LYS A 175 -6.53 -11.73 5.48
C LYS A 175 -6.60 -10.60 6.50
N TRP A 176 -6.89 -9.36 6.09
CA TRP A 176 -7.01 -8.22 7.00
C TRP A 176 -8.19 -8.36 7.96
N PHE A 177 -9.33 -8.87 7.53
CA PHE A 177 -10.44 -9.15 8.42
C PHE A 177 -10.11 -10.22 9.48
N ASN A 178 -9.27 -11.20 9.12
CA ASN A 178 -8.81 -12.22 10.06
C ASN A 178 -7.75 -11.68 11.03
N ASP A 179 -6.81 -10.86 10.54
CA ASP A 179 -5.74 -10.29 11.36
C ASP A 179 -6.22 -9.14 12.27
N TYR A 180 -7.32 -8.47 11.88
CA TYR A 180 -7.89 -7.28 12.51
C TYR A 180 -9.43 -7.40 12.60
N PRO A 181 -9.99 -7.99 13.67
CA PRO A 181 -11.41 -8.34 13.74
C PRO A 181 -12.40 -7.17 13.64
N LYS A 182 -11.98 -5.95 14.01
CA LYS A 182 -12.80 -4.74 13.90
C LYS A 182 -12.65 -4.05 12.55
N MET A 183 -11.82 -4.56 11.64
CA MET A 183 -11.57 -3.98 10.31
C MET A 183 -12.86 -3.86 9.49
N VAL A 184 -12.97 -2.76 8.76
CA VAL A 184 -14.11 -2.45 7.88
C VAL A 184 -13.68 -2.43 6.42
N VAL A 185 -14.63 -2.61 5.50
CA VAL A 185 -14.33 -2.82 4.07
C VAL A 185 -13.55 -1.67 3.47
N ALA A 186 -13.98 -0.43 3.74
CA ALA A 186 -13.31 0.75 3.20
C ALA A 186 -11.84 0.85 3.67
N ILE A 187 -11.57 0.56 4.95
CA ILE A 187 -10.21 0.62 5.51
C ILE A 187 -9.37 -0.56 5.02
N ALA A 188 -9.94 -1.76 4.89
CA ALA A 188 -9.23 -2.92 4.34
C ALA A 188 -8.75 -2.67 2.90
N ALA A 189 -9.58 -2.00 2.09
CA ALA A 189 -9.22 -1.59 0.73
C ALA A 189 -8.08 -0.55 0.73
N LEU A 190 -8.19 0.51 1.53
CA LEU A 190 -7.13 1.53 1.66
C LEU A 190 -5.82 0.95 2.18
N TYR A 191 -5.88 0.03 3.14
CA TYR A 191 -4.70 -0.63 3.68
C TYR A 191 -4.02 -1.53 2.64
N THR A 192 -4.82 -2.25 1.85
CA THR A 192 -4.34 -3.06 0.72
C THR A 192 -3.62 -2.19 -0.31
N ASP A 193 -4.23 -1.07 -0.70
CA ASP A 193 -3.62 -0.12 -1.64
C ASP A 193 -2.31 0.42 -1.07
N ARG A 194 -2.29 0.88 0.19
CA ARG A 194 -1.09 1.40 0.84
C ARG A 194 0.05 0.39 0.86
N LYS A 195 -0.21 -0.86 1.24
CA LYS A 195 0.81 -1.91 1.28
C LYS A 195 1.35 -2.23 -0.12
N ALA A 196 0.47 -2.26 -1.12
CA ALA A 196 0.88 -2.41 -2.51
C ALA A 196 1.76 -1.26 -2.99
N PHE A 197 1.39 0.00 -2.69
CA PHE A 197 2.22 1.17 -3.03
C PHE A 197 3.58 1.13 -2.34
N SER A 198 3.63 0.89 -1.04
CA SER A 198 4.90 0.78 -0.31
C SER A 198 5.80 -0.31 -0.88
N TYR A 199 5.24 -1.48 -1.21
CA TYR A 199 5.99 -2.55 -1.87
C TYR A 199 6.52 -2.13 -3.24
N MET A 200 5.70 -1.42 -4.02
CA MET A 200 6.10 -0.95 -5.35
C MET A 200 7.20 0.11 -5.27
N ASP A 201 7.14 1.02 -4.32
CA ASP A 201 8.18 2.02 -4.08
C ASP A 201 9.48 1.33 -3.62
N GLU A 202 9.42 0.44 -2.63
CA GLU A 202 10.60 -0.24 -2.09
C GLU A 202 11.35 -1.08 -3.15
N HIS A 203 10.62 -1.76 -4.03
CA HIS A 203 11.22 -2.71 -4.97
C HIS A 203 11.41 -2.18 -6.39
N TYR A 204 10.71 -1.10 -6.78
CA TYR A 204 10.67 -0.64 -8.16
C TYR A 204 10.79 0.88 -8.34
N GLU A 205 11.21 1.63 -7.32
CA GLU A 205 11.37 3.10 -7.35
C GLU A 205 12.01 3.63 -8.65
N THR A 206 13.09 3.00 -9.10
CA THR A 206 13.83 3.44 -10.31
C THR A 206 12.99 3.33 -11.58
N GLN A 207 12.26 2.23 -11.76
CA GLN A 207 11.40 1.99 -12.91
C GLN A 207 10.19 2.91 -12.88
N LEU A 208 9.61 3.12 -11.70
CA LEU A 208 8.49 4.03 -11.47
C LEU A 208 8.86 5.48 -11.78
N THR A 209 10.02 5.93 -11.29
CA THR A 209 10.55 7.28 -11.56
C THR A 209 10.76 7.51 -13.05
N LYS A 210 11.42 6.56 -13.74
CA LYS A 210 11.62 6.64 -15.20
C LYS A 210 10.30 6.71 -15.96
N PHE A 211 9.30 5.94 -15.55
CA PHE A 211 7.97 5.97 -16.18
C PHE A 211 7.30 7.34 -15.99
N LYS A 212 7.34 7.90 -14.77
CA LYS A 212 6.81 9.24 -14.48
C LYS A 212 7.47 10.31 -15.35
N GLU A 213 8.80 10.27 -15.49
CA GLU A 213 9.55 11.19 -16.34
C GLU A 213 9.18 11.04 -17.82
N GLN A 214 9.14 9.81 -18.33
CA GLN A 214 8.79 9.51 -19.73
C GLN A 214 7.38 10.00 -20.10
N HIS A 215 6.42 9.84 -19.19
CA HIS A 215 5.02 10.19 -19.41
C HIS A 215 4.62 11.57 -18.87
N LYS A 216 5.59 12.36 -18.36
CA LYS A 216 5.39 13.69 -17.77
C LYS A 216 4.31 13.71 -16.68
N ILE A 217 4.31 12.70 -15.82
CA ILE A 217 3.34 12.58 -14.74
C ILE A 217 3.77 13.54 -13.62
N PRO A 218 2.92 14.51 -13.23
CA PRO A 218 3.28 15.45 -12.18
C PRO A 218 3.39 14.74 -10.82
N SER A 219 4.27 15.24 -9.96
CA SER A 219 4.26 14.85 -8.56
C SER A 219 2.99 15.39 -7.91
N TYR A 220 2.16 14.50 -7.41
CA TYR A 220 0.99 14.91 -6.64
C TYR A 220 1.46 15.52 -5.32
N PRO A 221 0.92 16.66 -4.87
CA PRO A 221 1.19 17.12 -3.52
C PRO A 221 0.71 16.05 -2.55
N GLU A 222 1.58 15.65 -1.62
CA GLU A 222 1.18 14.83 -0.49
C GLU A 222 0.01 15.53 0.20
N LEU A 223 -1.17 14.92 0.16
CA LEU A 223 -2.28 15.32 1.00
C LEU A 223 -1.86 14.96 2.42
N LYS A 224 -1.23 15.91 3.11
CA LYS A 224 -0.98 15.81 4.55
C LYS A 224 -2.33 15.68 5.23
N SER A 225 -2.70 14.44 5.56
CA SER A 225 -3.83 14.22 6.44
C SER A 225 -3.42 14.67 7.84
N LEU A 226 -4.33 15.36 8.53
CA LEU A 226 -4.09 15.81 9.90
C LEU A 226 -3.97 14.58 10.80
N GLY A 227 -2.97 14.57 11.67
CA GLY A 227 -2.88 13.58 12.73
C GLY A 227 -4.01 13.78 13.75
N VAL A 228 -4.24 12.76 14.57
CA VAL A 228 -5.15 12.85 15.71
C VAL A 228 -4.49 12.27 16.94
N SER A 229 -4.55 13.02 18.04
CA SER A 229 -4.05 12.55 19.33
C SER A 229 -5.17 12.15 20.25
N GLY A 230 -4.91 11.25 21.20
CA GLY A 230 -5.92 10.74 22.09
C GLY A 230 -5.42 9.70 23.08
N ALA A 231 -6.30 9.30 23.99
CA ALA A 231 -6.04 8.25 24.95
C ALA A 231 -6.42 6.89 24.38
N VAL A 232 -5.55 5.92 24.59
CA VAL A 232 -5.81 4.51 24.30
C VAL A 232 -6.63 3.92 25.44
N VAL A 233 -7.86 3.52 25.14
CA VAL A 233 -8.82 3.05 26.16
C VAL A 233 -9.06 1.55 26.12
N ALA A 234 -8.81 0.92 24.97
CA ALA A 234 -8.86 -0.53 24.82
C ALA A 234 -7.77 -0.99 23.85
N VAL A 235 -7.28 -2.20 24.04
CA VAL A 235 -6.39 -2.91 23.11
C VAL A 235 -6.95 -4.32 22.96
N GLU A 236 -7.31 -4.68 21.73
CA GLU A 236 -7.87 -5.98 21.37
C GLU A 236 -7.08 -6.53 20.18
N ASP A 237 -6.48 -7.70 20.35
CA ASP A 237 -5.63 -8.34 19.36
C ASP A 237 -4.54 -7.39 18.81
N ASN A 238 -4.56 -7.11 17.50
CA ASN A 238 -3.65 -6.22 16.81
C ASN A 238 -4.25 -4.82 16.59
N MET A 239 -5.22 -4.41 17.42
CA MET A 239 -5.89 -3.11 17.30
C MET A 239 -6.00 -2.41 18.65
N PHE A 240 -6.13 -1.09 18.61
CA PHE A 240 -6.36 -0.27 19.78
C PHE A 240 -7.49 0.73 19.53
N LEU A 241 -8.29 0.99 20.55
CA LEU A 241 -9.34 1.99 20.53
C LEU A 241 -8.77 3.30 21.06
N LEU A 242 -8.73 4.30 20.19
CA LEU A 242 -8.34 5.66 20.53
C LEU A 242 -9.60 6.50 20.76
N ILE A 243 -9.62 7.27 21.84
CA ILE A 243 -10.56 8.38 21.97
C ILE A 243 -9.84 9.68 21.62
N GLU A 244 -10.29 10.31 20.55
CA GLU A 244 -9.67 11.54 20.03
C GLU A 244 -9.75 12.68 21.04
N ASN A 245 -8.68 13.48 21.07
CA ASN A 245 -8.50 14.73 21.82
C ASN A 245 -8.79 14.62 23.32
N THR A 246 -8.55 13.43 23.89
CA THR A 246 -8.92 13.08 25.27
C THR A 246 -7.73 12.51 26.00
N THR A 247 -7.40 13.05 27.16
CA THR A 247 -6.36 12.49 28.04
C THR A 247 -6.86 11.29 28.82
N VAL A 248 -5.93 10.47 29.31
CA VAL A 248 -6.23 9.29 30.11
C VAL A 248 -7.02 9.64 31.38
N ASN A 249 -6.70 10.77 32.00
CA ASN A 249 -7.39 11.26 33.20
C ASN A 249 -8.82 11.73 32.90
N GLU A 250 -9.03 12.41 31.76
CA GLU A 250 -10.37 12.82 31.33
C GLU A 250 -11.25 11.59 31.06
N TYR A 251 -10.71 10.57 30.38
CA TYR A 251 -11.42 9.31 30.17
C TYR A 251 -11.83 8.64 31.49
N ALA A 252 -10.93 8.56 32.47
CA ALA A 252 -11.22 7.96 33.77
C ALA A 252 -12.35 8.67 34.56
N GLN A 253 -12.65 9.93 34.22
CA GLN A 253 -13.74 10.70 34.82
C GLN A 253 -15.08 10.55 34.10
N LEU A 254 -15.12 9.92 32.92
CA LEU A 254 -16.38 9.55 32.29
C LEU A 254 -17.06 8.47 33.14
N SER A 255 -18.30 8.73 33.57
CA SER A 255 -19.12 7.73 34.25
C SER A 255 -19.23 6.46 33.41
N GLU A 256 -19.27 5.29 34.05
CA GLU A 256 -19.37 3.94 33.45
C GLU A 256 -20.49 3.73 32.40
N ASN A 257 -21.36 4.71 32.16
CA ASN A 257 -22.56 4.64 31.31
C ASN A 257 -22.44 5.40 29.97
N TYR A 258 -21.24 5.79 29.54
CA TYR A 258 -21.09 6.47 28.24
C TYR A 258 -21.03 5.48 27.08
N ASP A 259 -21.88 5.71 26.07
CA ASP A 259 -21.82 4.98 24.81
C ASP A 259 -20.61 5.51 24.00
N PHE A 260 -19.73 4.60 23.58
CA PHE A 260 -18.58 4.92 22.74
C PHE A 260 -18.99 5.50 21.38
N GLU A 261 -20.26 5.36 20.98
CA GLU A 261 -20.80 6.00 19.76
C GLU A 261 -20.82 7.54 19.82
N ASP A 262 -20.86 8.15 21.01
CA ASP A 262 -20.98 9.61 21.21
C ASP A 262 -19.62 10.31 21.39
N ILE A 263 -18.61 9.51 21.69
CA ILE A 263 -17.24 9.92 21.91
C ILE A 263 -16.51 9.67 20.58
N ASN A 264 -15.78 10.65 20.05
CA ASN A 264 -15.04 10.50 18.79
C ASN A 264 -13.95 9.43 18.97
N ALA A 265 -14.34 8.16 18.80
CA ALA A 265 -13.52 7.01 19.07
C ALA A 265 -13.35 6.20 17.78
N ALA A 266 -12.16 5.69 17.54
CA ALA A 266 -11.85 4.88 16.38
C ALA A 266 -10.85 3.78 16.74
N TRP A 267 -11.06 2.60 16.16
CA TRP A 267 -10.12 1.50 16.21
C TRP A 267 -9.00 1.73 15.20
N PHE A 268 -7.75 1.60 15.61
CA PHE A 268 -6.57 1.69 14.76
C PHE A 268 -5.78 0.39 14.85
N MET A 269 -5.08 0.04 13.77
CA MET A 269 -4.15 -1.09 13.79
C MET A 269 -2.97 -0.76 14.69
N ASN A 270 -2.48 -1.73 15.48
CA ASN A 270 -1.31 -1.54 16.31
C ASN A 270 -0.03 -1.69 15.46
N ASP A 271 1.00 -0.89 15.74
CA ASP A 271 2.32 -1.10 15.16
C ASP A 271 3.04 -2.21 15.95
N LEU A 272 3.39 -3.31 15.27
CA LEU A 272 4.11 -4.41 15.90
C LEU A 272 5.47 -3.98 16.45
N ASN A 273 6.08 -2.95 15.88
CA ASN A 273 7.37 -2.41 16.33
C ASN A 273 7.22 -1.41 17.48
N GLN A 274 6.05 -0.81 17.63
CA GLN A 274 5.72 0.16 18.68
C GLN A 274 4.32 -0.10 19.24
N PRO A 275 4.12 -1.22 19.97
CA PRO A 275 2.80 -1.60 20.44
C PRO A 275 2.30 -0.65 21.52
N VAL A 276 1.12 -0.10 21.31
CA VAL A 276 0.44 0.74 22.31
C VAL A 276 -0.28 -0.10 23.36
N LYS A 277 -0.50 0.48 24.54
CA LYS A 277 -1.18 -0.12 25.68
C LYS A 277 -2.33 0.77 26.17
N VAL A 278 -3.27 0.15 26.87
CA VAL A 278 -4.32 0.88 27.58
C VAL A 278 -3.69 1.87 28.57
N GLY A 279 -4.14 3.12 28.51
CA GLY A 279 -3.59 4.21 29.32
C GLY A 279 -2.44 4.97 28.66
N ASP A 280 -2.02 4.62 27.44
CA ASP A 280 -1.10 5.44 26.67
C ASP A 280 -1.83 6.67 26.08
N TYR A 281 -1.13 7.79 25.97
CA TYR A 281 -1.56 8.93 25.17
C TYR A 281 -0.73 8.93 23.88
N VAL A 282 -1.39 8.92 22.73
CA VAL A 282 -0.72 8.74 21.44
C VAL A 282 -1.13 9.82 20.45
N ASP A 283 -0.23 10.17 19.55
CA ASP A 283 -0.53 10.89 18.32
C ASP A 283 -0.46 9.93 17.13
N VAL A 284 -1.57 9.84 16.40
CA VAL A 284 -1.75 8.96 15.27
C VAL A 284 -1.65 9.78 13.99
N LYS A 285 -0.64 9.52 13.18
CA LYS A 285 -0.29 10.34 12.01
C LYS A 285 -1.10 9.97 10.78
N GLU A 286 -1.56 10.99 10.07
CA GLU A 286 -2.25 10.92 8.77
C GLU A 286 -3.39 9.91 8.74
N VAL A 287 -4.51 10.29 9.34
CA VAL A 287 -5.64 9.40 9.56
C VAL A 287 -6.63 9.41 8.40
N SER A 288 -7.12 8.23 8.04
CA SER A 288 -8.35 8.03 7.26
C SER A 288 -9.30 7.16 8.06
N THR A 289 -10.45 7.69 8.45
CA THR A 289 -11.48 6.95 9.22
C THR A 289 -12.66 6.57 8.35
N SER A 290 -13.19 5.37 8.55
CA SER A 290 -14.49 4.94 8.03
C SER A 290 -15.35 4.44 9.18
N VAL A 291 -16.66 4.65 9.07
CA VAL A 291 -17.65 4.20 10.05
C VAL A 291 -18.61 3.26 9.34
N GLU A 292 -18.64 2.01 9.80
CA GLU A 292 -19.53 0.97 9.26
C GLU A 292 -20.25 0.24 10.40
N ARG A 293 -21.30 -0.52 10.08
CA ARG A 293 -21.97 -1.39 11.06
C ARG A 293 -21.49 -2.83 10.89
N ILE A 294 -20.98 -3.43 11.95
CA ILE A 294 -20.61 -4.85 12.02
C ILE A 294 -21.64 -5.55 12.92
N GLY A 295 -22.57 -6.26 12.30
CA GLY A 295 -23.73 -6.81 13.02
C GLY A 295 -24.64 -5.69 13.54
N THR A 296 -24.84 -5.62 14.86
CA THR A 296 -25.61 -4.56 15.51
C THR A 296 -24.75 -3.34 15.93
N GLU A 297 -23.42 -3.50 15.99
CA GLU A 297 -22.49 -2.50 16.49
C GLU A 297 -22.06 -1.53 15.38
N LYS A 298 -22.00 -0.24 15.69
CA LYS A 298 -21.35 0.77 14.83
C LYS A 298 -19.87 0.83 15.20
N VAL A 299 -19.00 0.61 14.23
CA VAL A 299 -17.55 0.57 14.42
C VAL A 299 -16.91 1.64 13.56
N SER A 300 -16.14 2.51 14.20
CA SER A 300 -15.26 3.47 13.52
C SER A 300 -13.85 2.89 13.48
N VAL A 301 -13.23 2.87 12.30
CA VAL A 301 -11.89 2.33 12.10
C VAL A 301 -11.05 3.34 11.34
N GLY A 302 -9.83 3.58 11.82
CA GLY A 302 -8.86 4.46 11.22
C GLY A 302 -7.64 3.71 10.66
N LEU A 303 -7.14 4.21 9.53
CA LEU A 303 -5.84 3.87 8.97
C LEU A 303 -4.86 5.01 9.24
N HIS A 304 -3.67 4.70 9.73
CA HIS A 304 -2.64 5.68 10.11
C HIS A 304 -1.27 5.32 9.54
N THR A 305 -0.40 6.29 9.30
CA THR A 305 0.96 6.06 8.76
C THR A 305 2.03 5.93 9.84
N GLY A 306 1.72 6.31 11.06
CA GLY A 306 2.61 6.16 12.21
C GLY A 306 1.90 6.42 13.52
N ILE A 307 2.55 6.03 14.62
CA ILE A 307 2.10 6.27 15.98
C ILE A 307 3.27 6.91 16.73
N GLU A 308 2.98 7.93 17.52
CA GLU A 308 3.93 8.54 18.44
C GLU A 308 3.37 8.45 19.86
N LEU A 309 4.13 7.82 20.76
CA LEU A 309 3.80 7.79 22.19
C LEU A 309 4.14 9.15 22.78
N LEU A 310 3.14 9.82 23.33
CA LEU A 310 3.28 11.10 24.00
C LEU A 310 3.28 10.88 25.51
N LEU A 311 3.92 11.78 26.27
CA LEU A 311 3.78 11.73 27.72
C LEU A 311 2.32 11.99 28.11
N PRO A 312 1.79 11.36 29.17
CA PRO A 312 0.40 11.54 29.61
C PRO A 312 -0.01 13.00 29.89
N SER A 313 0.97 13.87 30.13
CA SER A 313 0.80 15.32 30.35
C SER A 313 1.11 16.18 29.13
N GLU A 314 1.61 15.60 28.04
CA GLU A 314 1.90 16.29 26.78
C GLU A 314 0.74 16.03 25.82
N ARG A 315 -0.24 16.94 25.78
CA ARG A 315 -1.15 16.97 24.63
C ARG A 315 -0.32 17.19 23.36
N ALA A 316 -0.78 16.66 22.21
CA ALA A 316 -0.07 16.83 20.94
C ALA A 316 0.30 18.30 20.73
N HIS A 317 1.53 18.54 20.26
CA HIS A 317 2.23 19.83 20.28
C HIS A 317 1.48 21.01 19.62
N GLU A 318 0.35 20.74 18.96
CA GLU A 318 -0.48 21.68 18.23
C GLU A 318 -1.67 22.24 19.05
N ILE A 319 -2.11 21.54 20.10
CA ILE A 319 -3.30 21.92 20.87
C ILE A 319 -2.90 22.61 22.17
N LYS A 320 -3.30 23.88 22.34
CA LYS A 320 -2.97 24.64 23.54
C LYS A 320 -3.93 24.34 24.68
N GLU A 321 -3.42 23.92 25.83
CA GLU A 321 -4.22 23.75 27.02
C GLU A 321 -4.29 25.05 27.83
N ILE A 322 -5.50 25.47 28.20
CA ILE A 322 -5.72 26.66 29.02
C ILE A 322 -6.57 26.30 30.24
N HIS A 323 -6.18 26.81 31.40
CA HIS A 323 -6.92 26.66 32.64
C HIS A 323 -7.65 27.97 32.95
N LEU A 324 -8.98 27.94 32.97
CA LEU A 324 -9.78 29.10 33.35
C LEU A 324 -9.67 29.32 34.86
N SER A 325 -9.10 30.46 35.26
CA SER A 325 -9.11 30.90 36.65
C SER A 325 -10.46 31.49 37.07
N GLU A 326 -10.71 31.57 38.38
CA GLU A 326 -11.92 32.21 38.95
C GLU A 326 -12.17 33.62 38.43
N ALA A 327 -11.12 34.37 38.09
CA ALA A 327 -11.22 35.72 37.56
C ALA A 327 -11.83 35.78 36.15
N ASN A 328 -11.65 34.73 35.33
CA ASN A 328 -12.08 34.68 33.93
C ASN A 328 -13.44 33.97 33.76
N LEU A 329 -13.86 33.22 34.77
CA LEU A 329 -15.10 32.43 34.82
C LEU A 329 -16.37 33.24 34.49
N PRO A 330 -16.59 34.46 35.05
CA PRO A 330 -17.79 35.25 34.73
C PRO A 330 -17.87 35.62 33.26
N THR A 331 -16.76 36.08 32.67
CA THR A 331 -16.69 36.45 31.25
C THR A 331 -16.87 35.24 30.35
N PHE A 332 -16.24 34.11 30.70
CA PHE A 332 -16.43 32.86 29.97
C PHE A 332 -17.90 32.44 29.98
N ASN A 333 -18.54 32.39 31.14
CA ASN A 333 -19.94 31.97 31.28
C ASN A 333 -20.91 32.88 30.53
N GLU A 334 -20.69 34.20 30.53
CA GLU A 334 -21.50 35.17 29.78
C GLU A 334 -21.38 34.96 28.26
N LEU A 335 -20.19 34.59 27.77
CA LEU A 335 -19.98 34.29 26.36
C LEU A 335 -20.51 32.90 25.99
N PHE A 336 -20.29 31.91 26.87
CA PHE A 336 -20.72 30.53 26.69
C PHE A 336 -22.25 30.41 26.65
N SER A 337 -22.97 31.18 27.48
CA SER A 337 -24.44 31.19 27.51
C SER A 337 -25.09 31.71 26.22
N ARG A 338 -24.31 32.26 25.30
CA ARG A 338 -24.76 32.73 23.97
C ARG A 338 -24.51 31.70 22.86
N ALA A 339 -24.12 30.48 23.23
CA ALA A 339 -23.95 29.39 22.29
C ALA A 339 -25.30 28.87 21.79
N ASP A 340 -25.35 28.51 20.51
CA ASP A 340 -26.37 27.63 19.97
C ASP A 340 -25.85 26.20 20.05
N PHE A 341 -26.61 25.28 20.61
CA PHE A 341 -26.23 23.87 20.68
C PHE A 341 -26.68 23.16 19.42
N VAL A 342 -25.73 22.55 18.71
CA VAL A 342 -25.98 21.86 17.44
C VAL A 342 -25.41 20.46 17.47
N HIS A 343 -26.02 19.56 16.69
CA HIS A 343 -25.48 18.22 16.50
C HIS A 343 -24.12 18.27 15.76
N PRO A 344 -23.12 17.43 16.11
CA PRO A 344 -21.77 17.47 15.52
C PRO A 344 -21.75 17.40 14.00
N THR A 345 -22.68 16.66 13.39
CA THR A 345 -22.81 16.53 11.93
C THR A 345 -23.20 17.83 11.23
N MET A 346 -23.73 18.81 11.97
CA MET A 346 -24.02 20.17 11.46
C MET A 346 -22.86 21.14 11.71
N ALA A 347 -21.87 20.76 12.52
CA ALA A 347 -20.70 21.58 12.79
C ALA A 347 -19.68 21.39 11.65
N ASN A 348 -19.37 22.48 10.93
CA ASN A 348 -18.36 22.47 9.87
C ASN A 348 -16.93 22.54 10.47
N ILE A 349 -16.59 21.53 11.26
CA ILE A 349 -15.27 21.36 11.86
C ILE A 349 -14.37 20.73 10.80
N SER A 350 -13.42 21.51 10.29
CA SER A 350 -12.54 21.12 9.17
C SER A 350 -11.06 21.31 9.48
N ARG A 351 -10.73 21.59 10.74
CA ARG A 351 -9.38 21.87 11.22
C ARG A 351 -9.17 21.15 12.55
N ALA A 352 -7.90 20.87 12.88
CA ALA A 352 -7.50 20.42 14.20
C ALA A 352 -7.99 21.40 15.29
N PRO A 353 -8.25 20.92 16.51
CA PRO A 353 -8.62 21.78 17.63
C PRO A 353 -7.51 22.78 17.94
N LEU A 354 -7.90 24.00 18.33
CA LEU A 354 -6.98 25.08 18.69
C LEU A 354 -6.64 25.04 20.17
N TYR A 355 -7.64 24.79 21.02
CA TYR A 355 -7.50 24.82 22.46
C TYR A 355 -8.21 23.65 23.12
N ILE A 356 -7.72 23.29 24.29
CA ILE A 356 -8.51 22.57 25.29
C ILE A 356 -8.63 23.43 26.53
N VAL A 357 -9.87 23.71 26.91
CA VAL A 357 -10.21 24.61 28.01
C VAL A 357 -10.60 23.78 29.21
N GLN A 358 -9.79 23.86 30.27
CA GLN A 358 -10.08 23.27 31.57
C GLN A 358 -10.87 24.25 32.44
N LEU A 359 -12.03 23.81 32.88
CA LEU A 359 -12.93 24.53 33.77
C LEU A 359 -13.31 23.60 34.91
N GLU A 360 -12.69 23.79 36.08
CA GLU A 360 -12.84 22.90 37.24
C GLU A 360 -12.52 21.44 36.86
N ASN A 361 -13.53 20.56 36.87
CA ASN A 361 -13.44 19.15 36.47
C ASN A 361 -14.06 18.88 35.09
N LYS A 362 -14.14 19.91 34.24
CA LYS A 362 -14.71 19.82 32.89
C LYS A 362 -13.69 20.29 31.87
N SER A 363 -13.66 19.58 30.75
CA SER A 363 -12.74 19.87 29.65
C SER A 363 -13.55 20.13 28.39
N TYR A 364 -13.19 21.19 27.67
CA TYR A 364 -13.86 21.57 26.42
C TYR A 364 -12.84 21.59 25.29
N THR A 365 -13.10 20.83 24.23
CA THR A 365 -12.31 20.90 23.01
C THR A 365 -12.84 22.03 22.13
N VAL A 366 -11.93 22.88 21.62
CA VAL A 366 -12.29 24.09 20.87
C VAL A 366 -11.74 24.02 19.45
N TRP A 367 -12.62 24.14 18.46
CA TRP A 367 -12.26 24.24 17.04
C TRP A 367 -12.60 25.61 16.47
N GLN A 368 -11.95 25.95 15.36
CA GLN A 368 -12.31 27.10 14.55
C GLN A 368 -12.50 26.70 13.09
N ASN A 369 -13.63 27.07 12.50
CA ASN A 369 -13.87 26.86 11.07
C ASN A 369 -13.20 27.94 10.20
N LYS A 370 -13.29 27.79 8.87
CA LYS A 370 -12.76 28.78 7.91
C LYS A 370 -13.44 30.16 7.99
N ALA A 371 -14.63 30.25 8.57
CA ALA A 371 -15.38 31.49 8.77
C ALA A 371 -15.07 32.17 10.12
N GLU A 372 -14.03 31.72 10.84
CA GLU A 372 -13.59 32.20 12.15
C GLU A 372 -14.62 31.99 13.28
N GLN A 373 -15.58 31.07 13.10
CA GLN A 373 -16.50 30.69 14.16
C GLN A 373 -15.87 29.61 15.04
N LEU A 374 -16.01 29.78 16.35
CA LEU A 374 -15.62 28.77 17.32
C LEU A 374 -16.73 27.74 17.50
N TYR A 375 -16.30 26.52 17.73
CA TYR A 375 -17.11 25.40 18.18
C TYR A 375 -16.46 24.86 19.44
N MET A 376 -17.26 24.62 20.48
CA MET A 376 -16.78 24.01 21.72
C MET A 376 -17.61 22.78 22.01
N LYS A 377 -16.95 21.62 22.13
CA LYS A 377 -17.60 20.39 22.59
C LYS A 377 -17.12 20.12 24.00
N ARG A 378 -18.05 20.02 24.94
CA ARG A 378 -17.70 19.51 26.27
C ARG A 378 -17.38 18.03 26.13
N PHE A 379 -16.33 17.60 26.81
CA PHE A 379 -15.98 16.19 26.83
C PHE A 379 -17.14 15.35 27.40
N GLY A 380 -17.51 14.28 26.68
CA GLY A 380 -18.67 13.44 26.99
C GLY A 380 -20.04 14.04 26.64
N GLU A 381 -20.15 15.15 25.91
CA GLU A 381 -21.45 15.64 25.43
C GLU A 381 -21.61 15.42 23.93
N VAL A 382 -22.83 15.08 23.49
CA VAL A 382 -23.13 14.88 22.05
C VAL A 382 -23.16 16.22 21.33
N GLU A 383 -23.78 17.23 21.93
CA GLU A 383 -23.97 18.54 21.30
C GLU A 383 -22.69 19.37 21.30
N VAL A 384 -22.54 20.18 20.26
CA VAL A 384 -21.45 21.14 20.10
C VAL A 384 -22.02 22.54 20.30
N ALA A 385 -21.43 23.30 21.21
CA ALA A 385 -21.70 24.72 21.37
C ALA A 385 -21.11 25.48 20.17
N GLN A 386 -21.97 26.04 19.33
CA GLN A 386 -21.62 26.87 18.20
C GLN A 386 -21.75 28.35 18.57
N PHE A 387 -20.73 29.14 18.21
CA PHE A 387 -20.69 30.56 18.51
C PHE A 387 -20.85 31.42 17.26
N THR A 388 -21.53 32.55 17.40
CA THR A 388 -21.51 33.61 16.38
C THR A 388 -20.07 34.11 16.18
N ARG A 389 -19.76 34.72 15.02
CA ARG A 389 -18.43 35.30 14.77
C ARG A 389 -18.02 36.33 15.82
N TYR A 390 -18.98 37.10 16.34
CA TYR A 390 -18.73 38.09 17.39
C TYR A 390 -18.33 37.44 18.71
N THR A 391 -19.11 36.46 19.18
CA THR A 391 -18.82 35.74 20.43
C THR A 391 -17.52 34.93 20.30
N SER A 392 -17.30 34.32 19.14
CA SER A 392 -16.08 33.57 18.79
C SER A 392 -14.82 34.43 18.94
N LYS A 393 -14.83 35.66 18.42
CA LYS A 393 -13.69 36.59 18.56
C LYS A 393 -13.41 36.96 20.01
N LYS A 394 -14.45 37.15 20.82
CA LYS A 394 -14.30 37.46 22.25
C LYS A 394 -13.77 36.28 23.05
N LEU A 395 -14.28 35.07 22.81
CA LEU A 395 -13.77 33.85 23.44
C LEU A 395 -12.31 33.61 23.06
N LEU A 396 -11.96 33.75 21.78
CA LEU A 396 -10.58 33.60 21.33
C LEU A 396 -9.64 34.63 21.99
N ALA A 397 -10.05 35.89 22.10
CA ALA A 397 -9.26 36.92 22.78
C ALA A 397 -9.08 36.61 24.28
N LEU A 398 -10.12 36.09 24.95
CA LEU A 398 -10.02 35.63 26.33
C LEU A 398 -8.99 34.50 26.46
N PHE A 399 -9.03 33.50 25.55
CA PHE A 399 -8.10 32.38 25.55
C PHE A 399 -6.65 32.82 25.32
N GLN A 400 -6.42 33.73 24.36
CA GLN A 400 -5.10 34.30 24.08
C GLN A 400 -4.56 35.13 25.24
N GLN A 401 -5.43 35.86 25.96
CA GLN A 401 -5.04 36.62 27.14
C GLN A 401 -4.56 35.69 28.27
N ILE A 402 -5.21 34.54 28.44
CA ILE A 402 -4.84 33.53 29.43
C ILE A 402 -3.50 32.89 29.06
N GLU A 403 -3.30 32.58 27.78
CA GLU A 403 -2.05 32.00 27.28
C GLU A 403 -0.83 32.93 27.48
N SER A 404 -1.03 34.25 27.36
CA SER A 404 0.05 35.24 27.48
C SER A 404 0.56 35.51 28.90
N LYS A 405 -0.01 34.86 29.91
CA LYS A 405 0.33 35.01 31.33
C LYS A 405 0.93 33.73 31.86
#